data_AF-A0A1W7M463-F1
#
_entry.id   AF-A0A1W7M463-F1
#
_cell.length_a   1.000
_cell.length_b   1.000
_cell.length_c   1.000
_cell.angle_alpha   90.00
_cell.angle_beta   90.00
_cell.angle_gamma   90.00
#
_symmetry.space_group_name_H-M   'P 1'
#
loop_
_entity.id
_entity.type
_entity.pdbx_description
1 polymer ?
#
loop_
_entity_poly.entity_id
_entity_poly.type
_entity_poly.pdbx_seq_one_letter_code
_entity_poly.pdbx_strand_id
1 'polypeptide(L)'
;MSTEPPLANLARLSMSLPAELFRQLDVMVEERGLPSRSQLIAELIRHALAEHEALTRPDEMLAGTITLVYRGDRGRVRHQLAQTQADYLKEVISSQHVFLEDDQSLEVLLVQGPAVRLKALCDALRGIRGVHQLELVTTTALLPPLYEQDDIEAEGTGAREQKLPRGARKGAAA
;
A
#
# COMPACT_ATOMS: atom_id res chain seq x y z
N MET A 1 30.82 11.42 -2.38
CA MET A 1 30.78 10.40 -1.31
C MET A 1 29.87 9.31 -1.81
N SER A 2 30.45 8.15 -2.15
CA SER A 2 29.75 7.03 -2.76
C SER A 2 28.87 6.37 -1.70
N THR A 3 27.55 6.44 -1.88
CA THR A 3 26.60 5.62 -1.12
C THR A 3 26.69 4.19 -1.65
N GLU A 4 27.47 3.34 -0.98
CA GLU A 4 27.29 1.90 -1.05
C GLU A 4 25.85 1.57 -0.58
N PRO A 5 25.07 0.80 -1.34
CA PRO A 5 23.79 0.31 -0.85
C PRO A 5 24.07 -0.60 0.36
N PRO A 6 23.24 -0.59 1.42
CA PRO A 6 23.45 -1.44 2.58
C PRO A 6 23.45 -2.90 2.12
N LEU A 7 24.53 -3.63 2.44
CA LEU A 7 24.64 -5.07 2.24
C LEU A 7 23.41 -5.74 2.88
N ALA A 8 22.49 -6.24 2.06
CA ALA A 8 21.31 -6.93 2.53
C ALA A 8 21.75 -8.15 3.35
N ASN A 9 21.41 -8.17 4.64
CA ASN A 9 21.75 -9.28 5.53
C ASN A 9 20.95 -10.52 5.10
N LEU A 10 21.61 -11.51 4.48
CA LEU A 10 20.96 -12.70 3.94
C LEU A 10 20.87 -13.81 4.99
N ALA A 11 19.64 -14.25 5.30
CA ALA A 11 19.41 -15.47 6.07
C ALA A 11 19.45 -16.72 5.14
N ARG A 12 20.09 -17.80 5.59
CA ARG A 12 20.10 -19.08 4.86
C ARG A 12 18.98 -19.99 5.35
N LEU A 13 18.24 -20.55 4.41
CA LEU A 13 17.17 -21.52 4.65
C LEU A 13 17.54 -22.86 3.99
N SER A 14 17.42 -23.94 4.74
CA SER A 14 17.56 -25.32 4.22
C SER A 14 16.25 -26.07 4.48
N MET A 15 15.73 -26.75 3.46
CA MET A 15 14.46 -27.47 3.52
C MET A 15 14.52 -28.76 2.72
N SER A 16 13.76 -29.77 3.14
CA SER A 16 13.54 -31.00 2.39
C SER A 16 12.21 -30.90 1.64
N LEU A 17 12.21 -31.24 0.36
CA LEU A 17 11.03 -31.25 -0.52
C LEU A 17 10.91 -32.61 -1.21
N PRO A 18 9.68 -33.06 -1.56
CA PRO A 18 9.50 -34.19 -2.46
C PRO A 18 10.28 -33.98 -3.76
N ALA A 19 10.98 -35.01 -4.24
CA ALA A 19 11.87 -34.91 -5.40
C ALA A 19 11.18 -34.37 -6.66
N GLU A 20 9.92 -34.78 -6.89
CA GLU A 20 9.15 -34.31 -8.03
C GLU A 20 8.78 -32.82 -7.91
N LEU A 21 8.45 -32.34 -6.70
CA LEU A 21 8.16 -30.92 -6.47
C LEU A 21 9.42 -30.07 -6.67
N PHE A 22 10.58 -30.57 -6.23
CA PHE A 22 11.86 -29.90 -6.46
C PHE A 22 12.17 -29.77 -7.96
N ARG A 23 11.91 -30.82 -8.75
CA ARG A 23 12.07 -30.79 -10.21
C ARG A 23 11.13 -29.77 -10.87
N GLN A 24 9.87 -29.71 -10.44
CA GLN A 24 8.90 -28.73 -10.94
C GLN A 24 9.34 -27.29 -10.65
N LEU A 25 9.94 -27.05 -9.48
CA LEU A 25 10.50 -25.75 -9.14
C LEU A 25 11.66 -25.37 -10.09
N ASP A 26 12.59 -26.28 -10.37
CA ASP A 26 13.70 -26.03 -11.29
C ASP A 26 13.21 -25.71 -12.72
N VAL A 27 12.22 -26.46 -13.22
CA VAL A 27 11.59 -26.18 -14.53
C VAL A 27 10.98 -24.77 -14.54
N MET A 28 10.26 -24.40 -13.48
CA MET A 28 9.63 -23.07 -13.37
C MET A 28 10.68 -21.94 -13.33
N VAL A 29 11.84 -22.15 -12.72
CA VAL A 29 12.96 -21.19 -12.74
C VAL A 29 13.48 -20.99 -14.15
N GLU A 30 13.70 -22.09 -14.88
CA GLU A 30 14.20 -22.06 -16.27
C GLU A 30 13.20 -21.40 -17.22
N GLU A 31 11.92 -21.79 -17.17
CA GLU A 31 10.86 -21.23 -18.01
C GLU A 31 10.66 -19.72 -17.79
N ARG A 32 10.82 -19.25 -16.56
CA ARG A 32 10.71 -17.82 -16.20
C ARG A 32 12.01 -17.04 -16.40
N GLY A 33 13.11 -17.70 -16.77
CA GLY A 33 14.41 -17.07 -16.95
C GLY A 33 14.96 -16.40 -15.69
N LEU A 34 14.62 -16.93 -14.50
CA LEU A 34 15.06 -16.34 -13.23
C LEU A 34 16.51 -16.71 -12.92
N PRO A 35 17.32 -15.80 -12.34
CA PRO A 35 18.76 -16.03 -12.15
C PRO A 35 19.07 -17.03 -11.02
N SER A 36 18.11 -17.35 -10.15
CA SER A 36 18.29 -18.41 -9.13
C SER A 36 16.97 -18.92 -8.57
N ARG A 37 16.99 -20.16 -8.06
CA ARG A 37 15.93 -20.74 -7.22
C ARG A 37 15.57 -19.85 -6.03
N SER A 38 16.58 -19.27 -5.36
CA SER A 38 16.37 -18.42 -4.19
C SER A 38 15.54 -17.19 -4.51
N GLN A 39 15.68 -16.61 -5.71
CA GLN A 39 14.84 -15.50 -6.15
C GLN A 39 13.38 -15.92 -6.32
N LEU A 40 13.13 -17.04 -7.00
CA LEU A 40 11.78 -17.58 -7.17
C LEU A 40 11.14 -17.87 -5.80
N ILE A 41 11.85 -18.57 -4.91
CA ILE A 41 11.35 -18.88 -3.57
C ILE A 41 11.04 -17.60 -2.79
N ALA A 42 11.92 -16.60 -2.84
CA ALA A 42 11.69 -15.33 -2.15
C ALA A 42 10.48 -14.57 -2.71
N GLU A 43 10.24 -14.62 -4.02
CA GLU A 43 9.06 -14.05 -4.66
C GLU A 43 7.77 -14.76 -4.19
N LEU A 44 7.77 -16.10 -4.22
CA LEU A 44 6.65 -16.91 -3.73
C LEU A 44 6.35 -16.65 -2.25
N ILE A 45 7.39 -16.55 -1.41
CA ILE A 45 7.22 -16.23 0.02
C ILE A 45 6.63 -14.83 0.20
N ARG A 46 7.14 -13.81 -0.51
CA ARG A 46 6.59 -12.46 -0.41
C ARG A 46 5.13 -12.41 -0.81
N HIS A 47 4.76 -13.10 -1.90
CA HIS A 47 3.37 -13.19 -2.33
C HIS A 47 2.49 -13.86 -1.26
N ALA A 48 2.91 -15.01 -0.75
CA ALA A 48 2.18 -15.74 0.30
C ALA A 48 2.04 -14.93 1.60
N LEU A 49 3.07 -14.17 1.99
CA LEU A 49 3.00 -13.27 3.14
C LEU A 49 1.99 -12.15 2.93
N ALA A 50 2.02 -11.49 1.76
CA ALA A 50 1.08 -10.42 1.44
C ALA A 50 -0.38 -10.92 1.47
N GLU A 51 -0.66 -12.09 0.87
CA GLU A 51 -1.98 -12.73 0.94
C GLU A 51 -2.41 -13.05 2.38
N HIS A 52 -1.48 -13.58 3.19
CA HIS A 52 -1.76 -13.93 4.58
C HIS A 52 -2.04 -12.69 5.43
N GLU A 53 -1.27 -11.63 5.26
CA GLU A 53 -1.43 -10.36 5.97
C GLU A 53 -2.76 -9.70 5.61
N ALA A 54 -3.11 -9.67 4.32
CA ALA A 54 -4.39 -9.14 3.88
C ALA A 54 -5.61 -9.84 4.53
N LEU A 55 -5.47 -11.12 4.91
CA LEU A 55 -6.53 -11.90 5.57
C LEU A 55 -6.51 -11.79 7.09
N THR A 56 -5.35 -11.63 7.71
CA THR A 56 -5.18 -11.72 9.18
C THR A 56 -5.00 -10.39 9.87
N ARG A 57 -4.53 -9.36 9.16
CA ARG A 57 -4.25 -8.02 9.68
C ARG A 57 -4.99 -6.97 8.85
N PRO A 58 -6.26 -6.66 9.19
CA PRO A 58 -7.08 -5.74 8.41
C PRO A 58 -6.51 -4.31 8.33
N ASP A 59 -5.76 -3.90 9.36
CA ASP A 59 -5.17 -2.56 9.46
C ASP A 59 -3.74 -2.47 8.92
N GLU A 60 -3.16 -3.58 8.43
CA GLU A 60 -1.82 -3.58 7.83
C GLU A 60 -1.80 -2.72 6.56
N MET A 61 -0.78 -1.88 6.44
CA MET A 61 -0.57 -1.08 5.23
C MET A 61 0.00 -1.97 4.13
N LEU A 62 -0.68 -2.01 3.00
CA LEU A 62 -0.24 -2.73 1.80
C LEU A 62 -0.22 -1.77 0.61
N ALA A 63 0.67 -2.03 -0.32
CA ALA A 63 0.62 -1.43 -1.65
C ALA A 63 0.19 -2.48 -2.68
N GLY A 64 -0.26 -2.06 -3.85
CA GLY A 64 -0.68 -3.01 -4.87
C GLY A 64 -1.19 -2.38 -6.16
N THR A 65 -1.68 -3.26 -7.02
CA THR A 65 -2.41 -2.90 -8.24
C THR A 65 -3.82 -3.48 -8.19
N ILE A 66 -4.80 -2.69 -8.63
CA ILE A 66 -6.13 -3.20 -8.97
C ILE A 66 -6.26 -3.14 -10.50
N THR A 67 -6.34 -4.31 -11.13
CA THR A 67 -6.54 -4.42 -12.57
C THR A 67 -8.00 -4.74 -12.84
N LEU A 68 -8.67 -3.92 -13.64
CA LEU A 68 -10.07 -4.10 -14.01
C LEU A 68 -10.30 -4.05 -15.52
N VAL A 69 -11.17 -4.93 -16.00
CA VAL A 69 -11.69 -4.93 -17.38
C VAL A 69 -13.17 -4.69 -17.34
N TYR A 70 -13.66 -3.72 -18.11
CA TYR A 70 -15.08 -3.37 -18.18
C TYR A 70 -15.51 -2.98 -19.59
N ARG A 71 -16.80 -3.12 -19.91
CA ARG A 71 -17.37 -2.65 -21.18
C ARG A 71 -17.96 -1.25 -21.03
N GLY A 72 -17.64 -0.39 -22.00
CA GLY A 72 -18.15 0.98 -22.10
C GLY A 72 -19.58 1.07 -22.65
N ASP A 73 -20.16 -0.01 -23.17
CA ASP A 73 -21.35 0.07 -24.02
C ASP A 73 -22.61 0.52 -23.26
N ARG A 74 -22.96 1.80 -23.48
CA ARG A 74 -24.20 2.47 -23.01
C ARG A 74 -24.29 2.67 -21.48
N GLY A 75 -23.17 2.69 -20.76
CA GLY A 75 -23.15 2.69 -19.29
C GLY A 75 -22.62 3.96 -18.63
N ARG A 76 -23.05 4.20 -17.38
CA ARG A 76 -22.41 5.11 -16.41
C ARG A 76 -21.17 4.50 -15.75
N VAL A 77 -20.67 3.35 -16.24
CA VAL A 77 -19.61 2.57 -15.59
C VAL A 77 -18.35 3.41 -15.33
N ARG A 78 -17.85 4.14 -16.32
CA ARG A 78 -16.68 5.03 -16.15
C ARG A 78 -16.91 6.11 -15.09
N HIS A 79 -18.13 6.66 -15.06
CA HIS A 79 -18.50 7.67 -14.08
C HIS A 79 -18.62 7.08 -12.67
N GLN A 80 -19.22 5.89 -12.54
CA GLN A 80 -19.33 5.17 -11.27
C GLN A 80 -17.97 4.71 -10.75
N LEU A 81 -17.08 4.26 -11.65
CA LEU A 81 -15.69 3.93 -11.32
C LEU A 81 -14.97 5.18 -10.79
N ALA A 82 -15.08 6.31 -11.49
CA ALA A 82 -14.47 7.56 -11.05
C ALA A 82 -15.03 8.07 -9.72
N GLN A 83 -16.34 7.98 -9.50
CA GLN A 83 -16.97 8.32 -8.21
C GLN A 83 -16.47 7.41 -7.09
N THR A 84 -16.43 6.10 -7.34
CA THR A 84 -15.94 5.13 -6.36
C THR A 84 -14.47 5.40 -6.04
N GLN A 85 -13.62 5.66 -7.04
CA GLN A 85 -12.21 6.02 -6.79
C GLN A 85 -12.08 7.33 -5.99
N ALA A 86 -12.96 8.30 -6.22
CA ALA A 86 -12.98 9.56 -5.47
C ALA A 86 -13.30 9.36 -3.96
N ASP A 87 -14.06 8.32 -3.60
CA ASP A 87 -14.30 7.97 -2.19
C ASP A 87 -13.08 7.31 -1.51
N TYR A 88 -12.06 6.94 -2.30
CA TYR A 88 -10.83 6.28 -1.87
C TYR A 88 -9.58 7.04 -2.34
N LEU A 89 -9.64 8.37 -2.46
CA LEU A 89 -8.52 9.21 -2.93
C LEU A 89 -7.22 9.04 -2.13
N LYS A 90 -7.30 8.64 -0.86
CA LYS A 90 -6.11 8.40 -0.03
C LYS A 90 -5.42 7.09 -0.41
N GLU A 91 -6.19 6.12 -0.86
CA GLU A 91 -5.70 4.79 -1.22
C GLU A 91 -5.34 4.68 -2.69
N VAL A 92 -6.00 5.40 -3.59
CA VAL A 92 -5.72 5.38 -5.03
C VAL A 92 -4.65 6.42 -5.36
N ILE A 93 -3.43 5.94 -5.65
CA ILE A 93 -2.28 6.78 -6.00
C ILE A 93 -2.41 7.28 -7.44
N SER A 94 -2.77 6.39 -8.37
CA SER A 94 -2.97 6.73 -9.78
C SER A 94 -3.83 5.70 -10.49
N SER A 95 -4.33 6.07 -11.67
CA SER A 95 -5.06 5.20 -12.58
C SER A 95 -4.50 5.34 -14.00
N GLN A 96 -4.27 4.21 -14.66
CA GLN A 96 -3.97 4.15 -16.10
C GLN A 96 -5.14 3.47 -16.82
N HIS A 97 -5.61 4.10 -17.90
CA HIS A 97 -6.72 3.62 -18.70
C HIS A 97 -6.27 3.33 -20.13
N VAL A 98 -6.71 2.20 -20.69
CA VAL A 98 -6.43 1.77 -22.06
C VAL A 98 -7.71 1.24 -22.72
N PHE A 99 -8.01 1.71 -23.93
CA PHE A 99 -9.09 1.14 -24.73
C PHE A 99 -8.66 -0.20 -25.33
N LEU A 100 -9.55 -1.18 -25.25
CA LEU A 100 -9.41 -2.49 -25.89
C LEU A 100 -10.39 -2.61 -27.07
N GLU A 101 -10.37 -3.73 -27.77
CA GLU A 101 -11.36 -4.07 -28.80
C GLU A 101 -12.77 -4.25 -28.19
N ASP A 102 -13.79 -4.30 -29.04
CA ASP A 102 -15.17 -4.61 -28.65
C ASP A 102 -15.78 -3.72 -27.55
N ASP A 103 -15.40 -2.44 -27.54
CA ASP A 103 -15.82 -1.43 -26.55
C ASP A 103 -15.48 -1.83 -25.10
N GLN A 104 -14.37 -2.56 -24.94
CA GLN A 104 -13.78 -2.87 -23.65
C GLN A 104 -12.75 -1.82 -23.24
N SER A 105 -12.48 -1.75 -21.95
CA SER A 105 -11.44 -0.91 -21.38
C SER A 105 -10.73 -1.68 -20.29
N LEU A 106 -9.41 -1.56 -20.29
CA LEU A 106 -8.54 -1.99 -19.20
C LEU A 106 -8.20 -0.77 -18.36
N GLU A 107 -8.27 -0.91 -17.05
CA GLU A 107 -7.82 0.11 -16.12
C GLU A 107 -6.96 -0.54 -15.03
N VAL A 108 -5.84 0.11 -14.71
CA VAL A 108 -4.91 -0.34 -13.68
C VAL A 108 -4.75 0.78 -12.68
N LEU A 109 -5.15 0.52 -11.43
CA LEU A 109 -5.02 1.44 -10.31
C LEU A 109 -3.76 1.08 -9.52
N LEU A 110 -2.87 2.04 -9.28
CA LEU A 110 -1.85 1.92 -8.24
C LEU A 110 -2.49 2.32 -6.91
N VAL A 111 -2.37 1.46 -5.91
CA VAL A 111 -3.01 1.68 -4.61
C VAL A 111 -2.06 1.46 -3.44
N GLN A 112 -2.27 2.18 -2.34
CA GLN A 112 -1.65 1.93 -1.06
C GLN A 112 -2.59 2.31 0.08
N GLY A 113 -2.83 1.39 1.01
CA GLY A 113 -3.74 1.63 2.12
C GLY A 113 -3.87 0.44 3.06
N PRO A 114 -4.66 0.58 4.13
CA PRO A 114 -5.00 -0.54 5.00
C PRO A 114 -5.64 -1.67 4.19
N ALA A 115 -5.26 -2.93 4.45
CA ALA A 115 -5.78 -4.09 3.73
C ALA A 115 -7.32 -4.12 3.65
N VAL A 116 -8.00 -3.76 4.73
CA VAL A 116 -9.47 -3.66 4.80
C VAL A 116 -10.04 -2.60 3.85
N ARG A 117 -9.36 -1.46 3.69
CA ARG A 117 -9.76 -0.37 2.79
C ARG A 117 -9.55 -0.77 1.34
N LEU A 118 -8.42 -1.40 1.01
CA LEU A 118 -8.14 -1.90 -0.34
C LEU A 118 -9.15 -2.97 -0.76
N LYS A 119 -9.50 -3.88 0.15
CA LYS A 119 -10.57 -4.86 -0.07
C LYS A 119 -11.93 -4.20 -0.29
N ALA A 120 -12.30 -3.23 0.55
CA ALA A 120 -13.56 -2.50 0.40
C ALA A 120 -13.64 -1.74 -0.93
N LEU A 121 -12.53 -1.14 -1.39
CA LEU A 121 -12.43 -0.53 -2.72
C LEU A 121 -12.67 -1.58 -3.81
N CYS A 122 -12.01 -2.74 -3.75
CA CYS A 122 -12.21 -3.81 -4.72
C CYS A 122 -13.66 -4.31 -4.76
N ASP A 123 -14.29 -4.48 -3.61
CA ASP A 123 -15.68 -4.92 -3.52
C ASP A 123 -16.65 -3.87 -4.07
N ALA A 124 -16.42 -2.58 -3.79
CA ALA A 124 -17.19 -1.48 -4.35
C ALA A 124 -17.07 -1.41 -5.88
N LEU A 125 -15.83 -1.51 -6.41
CA LEU A 125 -15.57 -1.52 -7.85
C LEU A 125 -16.22 -2.74 -8.53
N ARG A 126 -16.10 -3.93 -7.93
CA ARG A 126 -16.71 -5.17 -8.43
C ARG A 126 -18.24 -5.10 -8.45
N GLY A 127 -18.85 -4.34 -7.55
CA GLY A 127 -20.29 -4.12 -7.51
C GLY A 127 -20.83 -3.25 -8.65
N ILE A 128 -19.97 -2.57 -9.40
CA ILE A 128 -20.38 -1.69 -10.50
C ILE A 128 -20.77 -2.53 -11.72
N ARG A 129 -22.00 -2.32 -12.21
CA ARG A 129 -22.51 -2.98 -13.41
C ARG A 129 -21.64 -2.60 -14.62
N GLY A 130 -21.09 -3.61 -15.29
CA GLY A 130 -20.23 -3.45 -16.47
C GLY A 130 -18.77 -3.82 -16.21
N VAL A 131 -18.36 -3.96 -14.95
CA VAL A 131 -17.07 -4.57 -14.59
C VAL A 131 -17.15 -6.09 -14.81
N HIS A 132 -16.25 -6.61 -15.64
CA HIS A 132 -16.19 -8.03 -16.01
C HIS A 132 -15.12 -8.79 -15.24
N GLN A 133 -13.97 -8.16 -15.03
CA GLN A 133 -12.84 -8.73 -14.31
C GLN A 133 -12.29 -7.68 -13.37
N LEU A 134 -11.91 -8.12 -12.16
CA LEU A 134 -11.18 -7.32 -11.19
C LEU A 134 -10.24 -8.22 -10.40
N GLU A 135 -8.97 -7.86 -10.37
CA GLU A 135 -7.93 -8.54 -9.60
C GLU A 135 -7.13 -7.53 -8.80
N LEU A 136 -6.90 -7.86 -7.53
CA LEU A 136 -6.03 -7.11 -6.63
C LEU A 136 -4.76 -7.93 -6.42
N VAL A 137 -3.60 -7.34 -6.72
CA VAL A 137 -2.30 -7.91 -6.38
C VAL A 137 -1.65 -7.00 -5.35
N THR A 138 -1.30 -7.55 -4.19
CA THR A 138 -0.71 -6.79 -3.07
C THR A 138 0.76 -7.13 -2.84
N THR A 139 1.46 -6.18 -2.23
CA THR A 139 2.82 -6.32 -1.74
C THR A 139 2.97 -5.58 -0.41
N THR A 140 3.92 -6.01 0.40
CA THR A 140 4.32 -5.38 1.67
C THR A 140 5.35 -4.27 1.48
N ALA A 141 5.86 -4.08 0.26
CA ALA A 141 6.72 -2.96 -0.08
C ALA A 141 5.88 -1.69 -0.26
N LEU A 142 6.18 -0.64 0.51
CA LEU A 142 5.38 0.57 0.56
C LEU A 142 6.04 1.73 -0.18
N LEU A 143 5.22 2.57 -0.81
CA LEU A 143 5.57 3.92 -1.20
C LEU A 143 5.87 4.72 0.09
N PRO A 144 7.00 5.46 0.15
CA PRO A 144 7.29 6.33 1.28
C PRO A 144 6.21 7.42 1.41
N PRO A 145 6.11 8.09 2.57
CA PRO A 145 5.25 9.25 2.70
C PRO A 145 5.60 10.30 1.63
N LEU A 146 4.57 10.84 0.95
CA LEU A 146 4.77 11.84 -0.10
C LEU A 146 5.25 13.19 0.43
N TYR A 147 4.91 13.48 1.69
CA TYR A 147 5.41 14.62 2.46
C TYR A 147 5.69 14.14 3.87
N GLU A 148 6.85 14.48 4.41
CA GLU A 148 7.07 14.48 5.85
C GLU A 148 6.28 15.66 6.41
N GLN A 149 5.33 15.39 7.32
CA GLN A 149 4.98 16.44 8.25
C GLN A 149 6.18 16.53 9.18
N ASP A 150 7.00 17.58 9.02
CA ASP A 150 7.85 18.01 10.12
C ASP A 150 6.91 18.10 11.32
N ASP A 151 7.15 17.27 12.33
CA ASP A 151 6.48 17.39 13.60
C ASP A 151 6.65 18.84 14.00
N ILE A 152 5.57 19.64 13.90
CA ILE A 152 5.50 20.93 14.58
C ILE A 152 5.44 20.52 16.04
N GLU A 153 6.63 20.27 16.60
CA GLU A 153 6.82 19.98 18.00
C GLU A 153 6.11 21.09 18.77
N ALA A 154 5.23 20.64 19.64
CA ALA A 154 4.57 21.44 20.64
C ALA A 154 5.62 21.96 21.64
N GLU A 155 6.47 22.90 21.23
CA GLU A 155 7.27 23.72 22.13
C GLU A 155 6.88 25.18 21.94
N GLY A 156 6.02 25.70 22.84
CA GLY A 156 5.85 27.14 22.90
C GLY A 156 4.61 27.73 23.55
N THR A 157 3.96 27.12 24.54
CA THR A 157 3.27 27.93 25.59
C THR A 157 3.06 27.18 26.90
N GLY A 158 4.15 26.69 27.49
CA GLY A 158 4.20 26.37 28.91
C GLY A 158 4.28 27.66 29.74
N ALA A 159 3.22 27.94 30.49
CA ALA A 159 3.17 28.64 31.78
C ALA A 159 4.21 29.77 32.05
N ARG A 160 3.75 31.01 32.03
CA ARG A 160 4.25 32.08 32.93
C ARG A 160 3.14 32.55 33.85
N GLU A 161 2.81 31.72 34.82
CA GLU A 161 2.28 32.19 36.11
C GLU A 161 3.42 32.15 37.12
N GLN A 162 4.01 33.30 37.43
CA GLN A 162 4.78 33.49 38.67
C GLN A 162 4.42 34.81 39.34
N LYS A 163 3.58 34.65 40.38
CA LYS A 163 3.66 35.27 41.71
C LYS A 163 3.59 36.80 41.83
N LEU A 164 2.42 37.27 42.28
CA LEU A 164 2.32 38.35 43.25
C LEU A 164 2.99 37.95 44.57
N PRO A 165 3.74 38.85 45.22
CA PRO A 165 3.88 38.86 46.66
C PRO A 165 2.93 39.89 47.29
N ARG A 166 2.14 39.44 48.28
CA ARG A 166 1.39 40.26 49.23
C ARG A 166 2.22 40.43 50.50
N GLY A 167 2.33 41.68 50.99
CA GLY A 167 2.79 42.07 52.33
C GLY A 167 4.10 42.87 52.30
N ALA A 168 4.29 44.00 52.98
CA ALA A 168 3.52 44.65 54.04
C ALA A 168 3.87 46.15 54.17
N ARG A 169 2.84 46.94 54.49
CA ARG A 169 2.73 48.23 55.20
C ARG A 169 3.99 49.04 55.64
N LYS A 170 3.83 50.38 55.48
CA LYS A 170 4.07 51.53 56.39
C LYS A 170 5.15 52.56 55.96
N GLY A 171 4.69 53.80 55.75
CA GLY A 171 5.17 54.95 56.53
C GLY A 171 5.94 56.08 55.80
N ALA A 172 5.47 57.32 56.06
CA ALA A 172 6.20 58.61 56.10
C ALA A 172 6.75 59.18 54.76
N ALA A 173 6.18 60.25 54.20
CA ALA A 173 6.24 61.67 54.61
C ALA A 173 7.46 62.41 54.02
N ALA A 174 7.19 63.28 53.04
CA ALA A 174 7.63 64.68 52.94
C ALA A 174 6.95 65.31 51.72
#